data_AF-A0A2V1D0D8-F1
#
_entry.id   AF-A0A2V1D0D8-F1
#
_cell.length_a   1.000
_cell.length_b   1.000
_cell.length_c   1.000
_cell.angle_alpha   90.00
_cell.angle_beta   90.00
_cell.angle_gamma   90.00
#
_symmetry.space_group_name_H-M   'P 1'
#
loop_
_entity.id
_entity.type
_entity.pdbx_description
1 polymer ?
#
loop_
_entity_poly.entity_id
_entity_poly.type
_entity_poly.pdbx_seq_one_letter_code
_entity_poly.pdbx_strand_id
1 'polypeptide(L)'
;MATVLERPAIAELVKKSSSEFVASLTDEEQALFQATTAAQSLLQDVSAVNEEHKDGSAIRRAFAALQPFIAGVEQYGQALDVFANSNDLLCPIWGSIRIVLHISREFGTYFEKITRMLQDMGETLDKIPRSLRLYPSNQNLHASVRAIFESILEFATKAKNVFRMGRRKLHGKKTMNLVVSLTAALTVLWKPFEVQFGDIKARIAKGVADIETEAELAEKELAQGERIKDNIRWSKMDAANQLTTAYIDDQSWKKVTEWLSPANVATNHNAATKLRHGHSGTWFLESEAFQTWLKDDNAFLWLHAIPGAGKTIHGQPNTLAYNVIAL
;
A
#
# COMPACT_ATOMS: atom_id res chain seq x y z
N MET A 1 -6.46 18.53 -5.07
CA MET A 1 -5.74 19.76 -4.68
C MET A 1 -5.83 20.00 -3.16
N ALA A 2 -5.55 18.99 -2.33
CA ALA A 2 -5.62 19.10 -0.86
C ALA A 2 -4.24 19.09 -0.19
N THR A 3 -3.15 19.24 -0.95
CA THR A 3 -1.80 18.82 -0.53
C THR A 3 -0.85 19.95 -0.12
N VAL A 4 -1.23 21.22 -0.23
CA VAL A 4 -0.30 22.35 0.01
C VAL A 4 -0.60 23.13 1.29
N LEU A 5 -1.84 23.09 1.81
CA LEU A 5 -2.25 23.94 2.94
C LEU A 5 -2.00 23.35 4.33
N GLU A 6 -1.81 22.03 4.48
CA GLU A 6 -1.54 21.40 5.80
C GLU A 6 -0.04 21.28 6.15
N ARG A 7 0.84 21.30 5.15
CA ARG A 7 2.30 21.18 5.32
C ARG A 7 2.95 22.27 6.20
N PRO A 8 2.57 23.57 6.11
CA PRO A 8 3.12 24.59 7.01
C PRO A 8 2.69 24.41 8.48
N ALA A 9 1.62 23.68 8.77
CA ALA A 9 1.06 23.57 10.11
C ALA A 9 1.96 22.79 11.09
N ILE A 10 2.65 21.74 10.64
CA ILE A 10 3.54 20.95 11.51
C ILE A 10 4.80 21.74 11.85
N ALA A 11 5.45 22.37 10.88
CA ALA A 11 6.66 23.16 11.12
C ALA A 11 6.37 24.37 12.02
N GLU A 12 5.25 25.07 11.79
CA GLU A 12 4.83 26.20 12.61
C GLU A 12 4.48 25.78 14.05
N LEU A 13 3.82 24.63 14.21
CA LEU A 13 3.55 24.07 15.52
C LEU A 13 4.81 23.62 16.25
N VAL A 14 5.69 22.87 15.58
CA VAL A 14 6.99 22.46 16.14
C VAL A 14 7.72 23.71 16.62
N LYS A 15 7.72 24.79 15.83
CA LYS A 15 8.30 26.08 16.20
C LYS A 15 7.62 26.70 17.42
N LYS A 16 6.29 26.65 17.52
CA LYS A 16 5.53 27.15 18.68
C LYS A 16 5.84 26.36 19.96
N SER A 17 5.71 25.03 19.93
CA SER A 17 6.00 24.19 21.10
C SER A 17 7.46 24.30 21.55
N SER A 18 8.38 24.48 20.59
CA SER A 18 9.79 24.71 20.88
C SER A 18 10.06 26.09 21.47
N SER A 19 9.40 27.14 20.99
CA SER A 19 9.63 28.51 21.48
C SER A 19 9.22 28.68 22.94
N GLU A 20 8.12 28.05 23.36
CA GLU A 20 7.68 28.02 24.75
C GLU A 20 8.73 27.35 25.66
N PHE A 21 9.36 26.26 25.20
CA PHE A 21 10.44 25.61 25.94
C PHE A 21 11.67 26.52 26.03
N VAL A 22 12.13 27.06 24.90
CA VAL A 22 13.34 27.92 24.81
C VAL A 22 13.19 29.19 25.63
N ALA A 23 12.01 29.81 25.64
CA ALA A 23 11.73 31.02 26.42
C ALA A 23 11.88 30.83 27.93
N SER A 24 11.84 29.59 28.42
CA SER A 24 12.01 29.27 29.84
C SER A 24 13.45 28.89 30.23
N LEU A 25 14.39 28.92 29.28
CA LEU A 25 15.82 28.62 29.49
C LEU A 25 16.62 29.87 29.90
N THR A 26 17.75 29.69 30.57
CA THR A 26 18.77 30.74 30.76
C THR A 26 19.59 30.95 29.49
N ASP A 27 20.36 32.04 29.39
CA ASP A 27 21.20 32.33 28.22
C ASP A 27 22.21 31.19 27.92
N GLU A 28 22.84 30.65 28.97
CA GLU A 28 23.73 29.48 28.85
C GLU A 28 22.99 28.22 28.37
N GLU A 29 21.80 27.95 28.91
CA GLU A 29 20.96 26.82 28.49
C GLU A 29 20.44 27.00 27.05
N GLN A 30 20.14 28.23 26.62
CA GLN A 30 19.76 28.51 25.23
C GLN A 30 20.92 28.27 24.27
N ALA A 31 22.14 28.68 24.62
CA ALA A 31 23.32 28.39 23.83
C ALA A 31 23.57 26.88 23.71
N LEU A 32 23.43 26.13 24.81
CA LEU A 32 23.51 24.67 24.81
C LEU A 32 22.42 24.04 23.94
N PHE A 33 21.17 24.50 24.07
CA PHE A 33 20.05 24.02 23.26
C PHE A 33 20.32 24.21 21.76
N GLN A 34 20.74 25.41 21.35
CA GLN A 34 21.02 25.75 19.95
C GLN A 34 22.23 25.00 19.39
N ALA A 35 23.24 24.73 20.22
CA ALA A 35 24.40 23.94 19.83
C ALA A 35 24.09 22.44 19.63
N THR A 36 22.85 22.00 19.88
CA THR A 36 22.46 20.59 19.81
C THR A 36 21.67 20.31 18.55
N THR A 37 22.38 19.93 17.50
CA THR A 37 21.78 19.64 16.20
C THR A 37 21.67 18.15 15.91
N ALA A 38 22.35 17.30 16.68
CA ALA A 38 22.39 15.85 16.45
C ALA A 38 22.44 15.05 17.76
N ALA A 39 22.03 13.77 17.67
CA ALA A 39 22.11 12.82 18.77
C ALA A 39 23.55 12.60 19.26
N GLN A 40 24.57 12.68 18.38
CA GLN A 40 25.98 12.60 18.77
C GLN A 40 26.37 13.67 19.79
N SER A 41 25.84 14.90 19.68
CA SER A 41 26.14 15.98 20.63
C SER A 41 25.61 15.67 22.04
N LEU A 42 24.49 14.95 22.13
CA LEU A 42 23.93 14.46 23.39
C LEU A 42 24.82 13.40 24.04
N LEU A 43 25.33 12.45 23.25
CA LEU A 43 26.22 11.38 23.73
C LEU A 43 27.59 11.93 24.14
N GLN A 44 28.12 12.92 23.42
CA GLN A 44 29.38 13.59 23.76
C GLN A 44 29.30 14.27 25.12
N ASP A 45 28.21 14.98 25.41
CA ASP A 45 27.99 15.63 26.71
C ASP A 45 27.93 14.63 27.87
N VAL A 46 27.27 13.50 27.68
CA VAL A 46 27.22 12.40 28.67
C VAL A 46 28.60 11.75 28.84
N SER A 47 29.40 11.69 27.78
CA SER A 47 30.76 11.14 27.82
C SER A 47 31.77 12.11 28.46
N ALA A 48 31.62 13.42 28.32
CA ALA A 48 32.50 14.41 28.98
C ALA A 48 32.39 14.32 30.52
N VAL A 49 31.24 13.88 31.04
CA VAL A 49 31.04 13.60 32.48
C VAL A 49 31.92 12.46 32.98
N ASN A 50 32.28 11.53 32.09
CA ASN A 50 33.08 10.34 32.40
C ASN A 50 34.53 10.69 32.78
N GLU A 51 35.06 11.82 32.31
CA GLU A 51 36.41 12.29 32.63
C GLU A 51 36.48 12.92 34.05
N GLU A 52 35.36 13.47 34.55
CA GLU A 52 35.32 14.18 35.85
C GLU A 52 34.95 13.30 37.06
N HIS A 53 34.20 12.21 36.86
CA HIS A 53 33.70 11.38 37.96
C HIS A 53 34.33 9.98 37.96
N LYS A 54 35.02 9.62 39.06
CA LYS A 54 35.71 8.33 39.26
C LYS A 54 34.81 7.07 39.21
N ASP A 55 33.50 7.22 39.10
CA ASP A 55 32.51 6.14 39.22
C ASP A 55 31.81 5.86 37.87
N GLY A 56 32.57 5.29 36.92
CA GLY A 56 32.13 5.06 35.54
C GLY A 56 30.94 4.10 35.36
N SER A 57 30.46 3.46 36.43
CA SER A 57 29.37 2.48 36.36
C SER A 57 27.98 3.10 36.15
N ALA A 58 27.70 4.26 36.76
CA ALA A 58 26.41 4.95 36.63
C ALA A 58 26.29 5.66 35.27
N ILE A 59 27.36 6.32 34.83
CA ILE A 59 27.42 7.00 33.52
C ILE A 59 27.30 5.98 32.38
N ARG A 60 27.98 4.82 32.47
CA ARG A 60 27.84 3.73 31.49
C ARG A 60 26.40 3.22 31.41
N ARG A 61 25.71 3.06 32.54
CA ARG A 61 24.29 2.67 32.58
C ARG A 61 23.40 3.73 31.94
N ALA A 62 23.65 5.01 32.22
CA ALA A 62 22.92 6.10 31.60
C ALA A 62 23.14 6.15 30.07
N PHE A 63 24.37 5.96 29.61
CA PHE A 63 24.68 5.89 28.18
C PHE A 63 23.93 4.72 27.51
N ALA A 64 23.97 3.53 28.11
CA ALA A 64 23.23 2.37 27.61
C ALA A 64 21.72 2.61 27.57
N ALA A 65 21.17 3.31 28.57
CA ALA A 65 19.75 3.65 28.63
C ALA A 65 19.33 4.72 27.59
N LEU A 66 20.25 5.60 27.17
CA LEU A 66 19.98 6.61 26.15
C LEU A 66 20.01 6.06 24.73
N GLN A 67 20.69 4.93 24.47
CA GLN A 67 20.77 4.34 23.13
C GLN A 67 19.40 4.01 22.54
N PRO A 68 18.47 3.32 23.25
CA PRO A 68 17.12 3.07 22.75
C PRO A 68 16.33 4.36 22.48
N PHE A 69 16.54 5.40 23.29
CA PHE A 69 15.91 6.70 23.07
C PHE A 69 16.39 7.35 21.78
N ILE A 70 17.70 7.34 21.54
CA ILE A 70 18.27 7.91 20.32
C ILE A 70 17.75 7.18 19.09
N ALA A 71 17.83 5.85 19.09
CA ALA A 71 17.34 5.03 17.99
C ALA A 71 15.85 5.27 17.72
N GLY A 72 15.03 5.31 18.78
CA GLY A 72 13.60 5.58 18.66
C GLY A 72 13.29 6.97 18.10
N VAL A 73 14.00 8.02 18.54
CA VAL A 73 13.80 9.39 18.02
C VAL A 73 14.30 9.53 16.58
N GLU A 74 15.40 8.86 16.19
CA GLU A 74 15.86 8.83 14.80
C GLU A 74 14.86 8.08 13.90
N GLN A 75 14.33 6.95 14.36
CA GLN A 75 13.28 6.20 13.66
C GLN A 75 12.01 7.03 13.51
N TYR A 76 11.60 7.73 14.57
CA TYR A 76 10.51 8.72 14.52
C TYR A 76 10.81 9.87 13.56
N GLY A 77 12.05 10.35 13.52
CA GLY A 77 12.51 11.40 12.62
C GLY A 77 12.29 11.07 11.15
N GLN A 78 12.52 9.81 10.77
CA GLN A 78 12.23 9.36 9.41
C GLN A 78 10.75 9.48 9.04
N ALA A 79 9.83 9.32 10.00
CA ALA A 79 8.42 9.59 9.77
C ALA A 79 8.20 11.10 9.63
N LEU A 80 8.81 11.90 10.50
CA LEU A 80 8.65 13.35 10.52
C LEU A 80 9.18 14.03 9.24
N ASP A 81 10.29 13.55 8.68
CA ASP A 81 10.90 14.04 7.43
C ASP A 81 9.95 13.91 6.24
N VAL A 82 9.21 12.80 6.17
CA VAL A 82 8.21 12.52 5.11
C VAL A 82 7.10 13.57 5.09
N PHE A 83 6.71 14.04 6.28
CA PHE A 83 5.59 14.95 6.44
C PHE A 83 5.98 16.42 6.33
N ALA A 84 7.18 16.77 6.80
CA ALA A 84 7.58 18.16 6.96
C ALA A 84 8.69 18.62 6.01
N ASN A 85 9.31 17.71 5.24
CA ASN A 85 10.34 18.00 4.24
C ASN A 85 11.44 18.96 4.75
N SER A 86 11.83 18.77 6.01
CA SER A 86 12.79 19.62 6.72
C SER A 86 13.60 18.75 7.67
N ASN A 87 14.91 18.81 7.55
CA ASN A 87 15.84 17.98 8.33
C ASN A 87 16.05 18.48 9.78
N ASP A 88 15.58 19.69 10.11
CA ASP A 88 15.96 20.36 11.37
C ASP A 88 14.90 20.22 12.48
N LEU A 89 13.83 19.46 12.24
CA LEU A 89 12.70 19.41 13.16
C LEU A 89 12.93 18.50 14.38
N LEU A 90 13.97 17.67 14.36
CA LEU A 90 14.40 16.92 15.53
C LEU A 90 15.29 17.74 16.48
N CYS A 91 15.93 18.81 15.99
CA CYS A 91 16.84 19.63 16.79
C CYS A 91 16.21 20.10 18.12
N PRO A 92 14.92 20.54 18.15
CA PRO A 92 14.30 20.90 19.41
C PRO A 92 14.14 19.75 20.39
N ILE A 93 13.90 18.52 19.92
CA ILE A 93 13.88 17.33 20.79
C ILE A 93 15.27 17.13 21.39
N TRP A 94 16.31 17.09 20.55
CA TRP A 94 17.68 16.87 21.01
C TRP A 94 18.13 17.95 22.01
N GLY A 95 17.93 19.22 21.68
CA GLY A 95 18.23 20.34 22.57
C GLY A 95 17.49 20.23 23.90
N SER A 96 16.18 19.94 23.88
CA SER A 96 15.38 19.85 25.11
C SER A 96 15.87 18.73 26.03
N ILE A 97 16.17 17.55 25.48
CA ILE A 97 16.67 16.42 26.26
C ILE A 97 18.07 16.70 26.79
N ARG A 98 18.94 17.37 26.02
CA ARG A 98 20.26 17.77 26.51
C ARG A 98 20.17 18.68 27.72
N ILE A 99 19.24 19.64 27.73
CA ILE A 99 19.01 20.49 28.90
C ILE A 99 18.55 19.68 30.11
N VAL A 100 17.63 18.74 29.93
CA VAL A 100 17.17 17.87 31.03
C VAL A 100 18.33 17.06 31.60
N LEU A 101 19.18 16.47 30.74
CA LEU A 101 20.35 15.72 31.17
C LEU A 101 21.37 16.62 31.87
N HIS A 102 21.66 17.81 31.31
CA HIS A 102 22.58 18.77 31.91
C HIS A 102 22.16 19.17 33.33
N ILE A 103 20.90 19.54 33.52
CA ILE A 103 20.37 19.95 34.84
C ILE A 103 20.31 18.76 35.81
N SER A 104 20.03 17.54 35.32
CA SER A 104 19.87 16.37 36.19
C SER A 104 21.20 15.74 36.66
N ARG A 105 22.35 16.09 36.05
CA ARG A 105 23.68 15.55 36.41
C ARG A 105 24.03 15.68 37.90
N GLU A 106 23.61 16.76 38.55
CA GLU A 106 23.86 17.01 39.97
C GLU A 106 23.03 16.09 40.90
N PHE A 107 22.11 15.30 40.34
CA PHE A 107 21.09 14.53 41.07
C PHE A 107 21.20 13.03 40.79
N GLY A 108 22.32 12.40 41.17
CA GLY A 108 22.70 11.03 40.77
C GLY A 108 21.56 9.99 40.71
N THR A 109 20.79 9.80 41.78
CA THR A 109 19.69 8.80 41.79
C THR A 109 18.54 9.15 40.82
N TYR A 110 18.24 10.44 40.65
CA TYR A 110 17.18 10.91 39.76
C TYR A 110 17.66 11.02 38.31
N PHE A 111 18.95 11.26 38.09
CA PHE A 111 19.59 11.17 36.79
C PHE A 111 19.39 9.76 36.21
N GLU A 112 19.68 8.71 36.99
CA GLU A 112 19.43 7.33 36.56
C GLU A 112 17.95 7.10 36.23
N LYS A 113 17.02 7.62 37.04
CA LYS A 113 15.58 7.49 36.76
C LYS A 113 15.17 8.19 35.47
N ILE A 114 15.64 9.41 35.21
CA ILE A 114 15.36 10.11 33.94
C ILE A 114 15.89 9.31 32.76
N THR A 115 17.11 8.77 32.84
CA THR A 115 17.67 7.99 31.73
C THR A 115 16.87 6.72 31.46
N ARG A 116 16.29 6.08 32.49
CA ARG A 116 15.34 4.97 32.31
C ARG A 116 14.01 5.41 31.70
N MET A 117 13.48 6.57 32.11
CA MET A 117 12.25 7.11 31.51
C MET A 117 12.45 7.43 30.02
N LEU A 118 13.62 7.95 29.65
CA LEU A 118 14.02 8.15 28.26
C LEU A 118 14.16 6.82 27.52
N GLN A 119 14.78 5.81 28.13
CA GLN A 119 14.86 4.46 27.57
C GLN A 119 13.46 3.91 27.23
N ASP A 120 12.53 3.96 28.18
CA ASP A 120 11.15 3.52 28.03
C ASP A 120 10.42 4.22 26.88
N MET A 121 10.64 5.53 26.72
CA MET A 121 10.09 6.29 25.59
C MET A 121 10.71 5.82 24.27
N GLY A 122 12.02 5.63 24.24
CA GLY A 122 12.77 5.14 23.09
C GLY A 122 12.27 3.80 22.58
N GLU A 123 12.13 2.82 23.48
CA GLU A 123 11.61 1.48 23.17
C GLU A 123 10.16 1.52 22.64
N THR A 124 9.39 2.54 23.02
CA THR A 124 8.05 2.75 22.48
C THR A 124 8.10 3.34 21.08
N LEU A 125 8.97 4.32 20.84
CA LEU A 125 9.15 4.97 19.54
C LEU A 125 9.78 4.05 18.48
N ASP A 126 10.63 3.10 18.89
CA ASP A 126 11.28 2.15 17.99
C ASP A 126 10.29 1.22 17.26
N LYS A 127 9.06 1.11 17.78
CA LYS A 127 7.96 0.34 17.17
C LYS A 127 7.31 1.04 15.97
N ILE A 128 7.66 2.30 15.70
CA ILE A 128 7.10 3.05 14.58
C ILE A 128 7.48 2.37 13.25
N PRO A 129 6.50 1.99 12.41
CA PRO A 129 6.76 1.22 11.20
C PRO A 129 7.57 2.02 10.17
N ARG A 130 8.54 1.36 9.55
CA ARG A 130 9.39 1.96 8.50
C ARG A 130 8.60 2.32 7.22
N SER A 131 7.42 1.74 7.03
CA SER A 131 6.56 1.92 5.85
C SER A 131 5.87 3.28 5.77
N LEU A 132 5.96 4.13 6.80
CA LEU A 132 5.41 5.49 6.82
C LEU A 132 5.82 6.37 5.63
N ARG A 133 6.99 6.11 5.04
CA ARG A 133 7.48 6.80 3.84
C ARG A 133 6.55 6.66 2.64
N LEU A 134 5.67 5.65 2.62
CA LEU A 134 4.77 5.37 1.51
C LEU A 134 3.48 6.20 1.56
N TYR A 135 3.15 6.84 2.69
CA TYR A 135 1.83 7.45 2.93
C TYR A 135 1.87 8.93 3.38
N PRO A 136 2.55 9.83 2.66
CA PRO A 136 2.75 11.23 3.07
C PRO A 136 1.46 12.08 3.16
N SER A 137 0.36 11.64 2.54
CA SER A 137 -0.88 12.42 2.40
C SER A 137 -1.97 12.07 3.42
N ASN A 138 -1.72 11.16 4.37
CA ASN A 138 -2.74 10.69 5.30
C ASN A 138 -2.83 11.58 6.57
N GLN A 139 -3.94 12.30 6.72
CA GLN A 139 -4.17 13.26 7.81
C GLN A 139 -4.11 12.65 9.22
N ASN A 140 -4.52 11.39 9.39
CA ASN A 140 -4.50 10.73 10.70
C ASN A 140 -3.06 10.49 11.16
N LEU A 141 -2.16 10.14 10.23
CA LEU A 141 -0.73 10.00 10.52
C LEU A 141 -0.11 11.33 10.96
N HIS A 142 -0.49 12.45 10.33
CA HIS A 142 -0.02 13.79 10.71
C HIS A 142 -0.40 14.13 12.17
N ALA A 143 -1.63 13.83 12.58
CA ALA A 143 -2.10 14.07 13.94
C ALA A 143 -1.32 13.25 14.98
N SER A 144 -1.05 11.97 14.69
CA SER A 144 -0.32 11.09 15.60
C SER A 144 1.17 11.46 15.71
N VAL A 145 1.84 11.76 14.59
CA VAL A 145 3.23 12.22 14.59
C VAL A 145 3.39 13.50 15.41
N ARG A 146 2.45 14.44 15.24
CA ARG A 146 2.40 15.67 16.03
C ARG A 146 2.21 15.41 17.52
N ALA A 147 1.25 14.56 17.89
CA ALA A 147 0.96 14.26 19.30
C ALA A 147 2.17 13.64 20.02
N ILE A 148 2.95 12.82 19.31
CA ILE A 148 4.22 12.26 19.81
C ILE A 148 5.23 13.39 20.06
N PHE A 149 5.41 14.31 19.10
CA PHE A 149 6.33 15.45 19.24
C PHE A 149 6.02 16.28 20.49
N GLU A 150 4.75 16.70 20.62
CA GLU A 150 4.27 17.51 21.73
C GLU A 150 4.48 16.77 23.07
N SER A 151 4.24 15.46 23.09
CA SER A 151 4.44 14.63 24.28
C SER A 151 5.91 14.54 24.72
N ILE A 152 6.85 14.46 23.77
CA ILE A 152 8.29 14.44 24.07
C ILE A 152 8.74 15.79 24.65
N LEU A 153 8.29 16.91 24.07
CA LEU A 153 8.61 18.25 24.60
C LEU A 153 7.93 18.52 25.95
N GLU A 154 6.72 18.02 26.17
CA GLU A 154 6.03 18.11 27.45
C GLU A 154 6.82 17.35 28.53
N PHE A 155 7.31 16.15 28.23
CA PHE A 155 8.22 15.42 29.11
C PHE A 155 9.44 16.27 29.48
N ALA A 156 10.13 16.84 28.48
CA ALA A 156 11.33 17.62 28.72
C ALA A 156 11.04 18.85 29.60
N THR A 157 9.92 19.52 29.36
CA THR A 157 9.46 20.68 30.14
C THR A 157 9.20 20.30 31.59
N LYS A 158 8.44 19.24 31.84
CA LYS A 158 8.11 18.77 33.18
C LYS A 158 9.33 18.28 33.93
N ALA A 159 10.19 17.49 33.28
CA ALA A 159 11.44 17.01 33.86
C ALA A 159 12.33 18.17 34.31
N LYS A 160 12.58 19.14 33.42
CA LYS A 160 13.34 20.37 33.74
C LYS A 160 12.77 21.09 34.96
N ASN A 161 11.45 21.27 35.01
CA ASN A 161 10.78 21.99 36.09
C ASN A 161 10.93 21.28 37.45
N VAL A 162 10.87 19.95 37.49
CA VAL A 162 11.10 19.16 38.71
C VAL A 162 12.48 19.43 39.30
N PHE A 163 13.54 19.37 38.47
CA PHE A 163 14.90 19.62 38.94
C PHE A 163 15.14 21.08 39.35
N ARG A 164 14.62 22.05 38.57
CA ARG A 164 14.71 23.47 38.93
C ARG A 164 13.99 23.81 40.23
N MET A 165 12.79 23.27 40.44
CA MET A 165 12.04 23.48 41.68
C MET A 165 12.75 22.83 42.87
N GLY A 166 13.38 21.66 42.67
CA GLY A 166 14.26 21.03 43.66
C GLY A 166 15.41 21.96 44.07
N ARG A 167 16.09 22.57 43.10
CA ARG A 167 17.21 23.51 43.33
C ARG A 167 16.78 24.82 44.02
N ARG A 168 15.63 25.40 43.65
CA ARG A 168 15.10 26.63 44.29
C ARG A 168 14.75 26.43 45.76
N LYS A 169 14.11 25.31 46.11
CA LYS A 169 13.75 25.02 47.52
C LYS A 169 14.97 24.89 48.44
N LEU A 170 16.15 24.65 47.87
CA LEU A 170 17.42 24.56 48.60
C LEU A 170 18.01 25.93 48.95
N HIS A 171 17.94 26.91 48.04
CA HIS A 171 18.53 28.24 48.24
C HIS A 171 17.88 29.05 49.37
N GLY A 172 16.71 28.64 49.86
CA GLY A 172 16.02 29.29 50.98
C GLY A 172 16.38 28.77 52.37
N LYS A 173 17.19 27.71 52.53
CA LYS A 173 17.50 27.09 53.83
C LYS A 173 19.01 26.95 54.03
N LYS A 174 19.59 27.81 54.87
CA LYS A 174 21.04 27.84 55.18
C LYS A 174 21.51 26.79 56.22
N THR A 175 20.65 25.93 56.74
CA THR A 175 20.89 25.27 58.05
C THR A 175 20.74 23.74 58.11
N MET A 176 20.81 23.00 56.99
CA MET A 176 20.83 21.51 57.01
C MET A 176 21.79 20.96 55.93
N ASN A 177 22.30 19.73 56.12
CA ASN A 177 23.12 19.03 55.12
C ASN A 177 22.46 19.08 53.74
N LEU A 178 23.11 19.79 52.81
CA LEU A 178 22.56 20.19 51.51
C LEU A 178 21.97 19.00 50.72
N VAL A 179 22.67 17.86 50.76
CA VAL A 179 22.30 16.62 50.07
C VAL A 179 21.00 16.01 50.59
N VAL A 180 20.76 16.06 51.91
CA VAL A 180 19.54 15.50 52.54
C VAL A 180 18.32 16.38 52.26
N SER A 181 18.49 17.71 52.20
CA SER A 181 17.40 18.62 51.84
C SER A 181 17.02 18.54 50.36
N LEU A 182 17.99 18.28 49.48
CA LEU A 182 17.78 18.17 48.04
C LEU A 182 16.97 16.92 47.67
N THR A 183 17.35 15.76 48.25
CA THR A 183 16.67 14.47 48.03
C THR A 183 15.25 14.47 48.59
N ALA A 184 15.03 15.05 49.78
CA ALA A 184 13.69 15.20 50.34
C ALA A 184 12.78 16.09 49.47
N ALA A 185 13.28 17.24 49.02
CA ALA A 185 12.52 18.15 48.16
C ALA A 185 12.17 17.51 46.80
N LEU A 186 13.11 16.78 46.21
CA LEU A 186 12.87 16.05 44.96
C LEU A 186 11.92 14.90 45.12
N THR A 187 11.98 14.13 46.21
CA THR A 187 11.06 12.99 46.43
C THR A 187 9.60 13.43 46.37
N VAL A 188 9.29 14.60 46.95
CA VAL A 188 7.94 15.18 46.95
C VAL A 188 7.51 15.62 45.55
N LEU A 189 8.41 16.22 44.77
CA LEU A 189 8.12 16.68 43.40
C LEU A 189 8.10 15.53 42.38
N TRP A 190 8.83 14.45 42.67
CA TRP A 190 9.03 13.33 41.78
C TRP A 190 7.81 12.42 41.69
N LYS A 191 7.09 12.22 42.80
CA LYS A 191 5.90 11.35 42.82
C LYS A 191 4.80 11.81 41.84
N PRO A 192 4.39 13.08 41.83
CA PRO A 192 3.47 13.59 40.80
C PRO A 192 4.03 13.46 39.38
N PHE A 193 5.33 13.67 39.20
CA PHE A 193 5.98 13.57 37.90
C PHE A 193 6.00 12.14 37.36
N GLU A 194 6.23 11.11 38.20
CA GLU A 194 6.14 9.69 37.81
C GLU A 194 4.75 9.36 37.23
N VAL A 195 3.68 9.88 37.82
CA VAL A 195 2.30 9.69 37.32
C VAL A 195 2.12 10.40 35.98
N GLN A 196 2.51 11.67 35.90
CA GLN A 196 2.41 12.45 34.66
C GLN A 196 3.23 11.85 33.51
N PHE A 197 4.36 11.21 33.82
CA PHE A 197 5.13 10.47 32.84
C PHE A 197 4.38 9.24 32.33
N GLY A 198 3.68 8.52 33.21
CA GLY A 198 2.79 7.42 32.80
C GLY A 198 1.79 7.88 31.74
N ASP A 199 1.15 9.04 31.94
CA ASP A 199 0.21 9.62 30.98
C ASP A 199 0.89 10.01 29.66
N ILE A 200 2.09 10.61 29.73
CA ILE A 200 2.88 10.95 28.54
C ILE A 200 3.24 9.70 27.75
N LYS A 201 3.73 8.66 28.42
CA LYS A 201 4.09 7.38 27.82
C LYS A 201 2.87 6.73 27.15
N ALA A 202 1.72 6.76 27.81
CA ALA A 202 0.47 6.23 27.24
C ALA A 202 0.04 6.97 25.96
N ARG A 203 0.19 8.30 25.91
CA ARG A 203 -0.11 9.08 24.69
C ARG A 203 0.87 8.79 23.56
N ILE A 204 2.16 8.64 23.85
CA ILE A 204 3.15 8.22 22.84
C ILE A 204 2.80 6.84 22.31
N ALA A 205 2.55 5.86 23.19
CA ALA A 205 2.18 4.51 22.80
C ALA A 205 0.91 4.47 21.95
N LYS A 206 -0.11 5.27 22.32
CA LYS A 206 -1.32 5.42 21.50
C LYS A 206 -1.00 6.00 20.12
N GLY A 207 -0.22 7.08 20.05
CA GLY A 207 0.18 7.67 18.77
C GLY A 207 0.93 6.68 17.87
N VAL A 208 1.79 5.84 18.43
CA VAL A 208 2.48 4.78 17.70
C VAL A 208 1.50 3.71 17.18
N ALA A 209 0.55 3.26 18.00
CA ALA A 209 -0.46 2.28 17.60
C ALA A 209 -1.43 2.83 16.53
N ASP A 210 -1.80 4.11 16.63
CA ASP A 210 -2.63 4.78 15.64
C ASP A 210 -1.88 4.86 14.30
N ILE A 211 -0.57 5.15 14.32
CA ILE A 211 0.29 5.12 13.12
C ILE A 211 0.35 3.72 12.49
N GLU A 212 0.54 2.68 13.30
CA GLU A 212 0.61 1.29 12.83
C GLU A 212 -0.71 0.86 12.17
N THR A 213 -1.83 1.12 12.84
CA THR A 213 -3.17 0.78 12.33
C THR A 213 -3.45 1.47 11.00
N GLU A 214 -3.13 2.76 10.90
CA GLU A 214 -3.36 3.55 9.69
C GLU A 214 -2.43 3.11 8.54
N ALA A 215 -1.19 2.73 8.83
CA ALA A 215 -0.26 2.18 7.84
C ALA A 215 -0.76 0.85 7.27
N GLU A 216 -1.31 -0.04 8.12
CA GLU A 216 -1.92 -1.29 7.66
C GLU A 216 -3.17 -1.06 6.79
N LEU A 217 -4.01 -0.09 7.17
CA LEU A 217 -5.20 0.25 6.39
C LEU A 217 -4.82 0.73 5.00
N ALA A 218 -3.84 1.63 4.90
CA ALA A 218 -3.35 2.14 3.63
C ALA A 218 -2.76 1.04 2.73
N GLU A 219 -2.04 0.06 3.30
CA GLU A 219 -1.52 -1.08 2.55
C GLU A 219 -2.65 -1.97 1.98
N LYS A 220 -3.68 -2.23 2.79
CA LYS A 220 -4.87 -3.00 2.37
C LYS A 220 -5.62 -2.30 1.23
N GLU A 221 -5.75 -0.98 1.28
CA GLU A 221 -6.41 -0.20 0.21
C GLU A 221 -5.64 -0.28 -1.12
N LEU A 222 -4.30 -0.18 -1.09
CA LEU A 222 -3.47 -0.32 -2.29
C LEU A 222 -3.58 -1.72 -2.89
N ALA A 223 -3.46 -2.76 -2.05
CA ALA A 223 -3.61 -4.15 -2.49
C ALA A 223 -4.99 -4.40 -3.11
N GLN A 224 -6.05 -3.82 -2.53
CA GLN A 224 -7.38 -3.89 -3.11
C GLN A 224 -7.46 -3.16 -4.46
N GLY A 225 -6.84 -1.99 -4.59
CA GLY A 225 -6.76 -1.25 -5.85
C GLY A 225 -6.05 -2.04 -6.96
N GLU A 226 -4.96 -2.73 -6.65
CA GLU A 226 -4.27 -3.61 -7.60
C GLU A 226 -5.12 -4.81 -7.99
N ARG A 227 -5.79 -5.45 -7.03
CA ARG A 227 -6.72 -6.56 -7.32
C ARG A 227 -7.86 -6.14 -8.24
N ILE A 228 -8.39 -4.91 -8.09
CA ILE A 228 -9.40 -4.38 -9.00
C ILE A 228 -8.83 -4.20 -10.40
N LYS A 229 -7.63 -3.63 -10.55
CA LYS A 229 -6.97 -3.47 -11.85
C LYS A 229 -6.71 -4.81 -12.52
N ASP A 230 -6.23 -5.80 -11.78
CA ASP A 230 -6.00 -7.15 -12.28
C ASP A 230 -7.30 -7.82 -12.69
N ASN A 231 -8.37 -7.69 -11.90
CA ASN A 231 -9.67 -8.26 -12.26
C ASN A 231 -10.22 -7.63 -13.55
N ILE A 232 -10.08 -6.31 -13.72
CA ILE A 232 -10.44 -5.62 -14.98
C ILE A 232 -9.60 -6.15 -16.14
N ARG A 233 -8.29 -6.34 -15.93
CA ARG A 233 -7.38 -6.87 -16.94
C ARG A 233 -7.77 -8.29 -17.36
N TRP A 234 -8.05 -9.17 -16.39
CA TRP A 234 -8.49 -10.55 -16.62
C TRP A 234 -9.83 -10.61 -17.35
N SER A 235 -10.81 -9.80 -16.94
CA SER A 235 -12.11 -9.72 -17.61
C SER A 235 -11.98 -9.29 -19.08
N LYS A 236 -11.12 -8.32 -19.39
CA LYS A 236 -10.84 -7.92 -20.78
C LYS A 236 -10.17 -9.04 -21.59
N MET A 237 -9.22 -9.75 -20.98
CA MET A 237 -8.54 -10.88 -21.63
C MET A 237 -9.52 -12.02 -21.93
N ASP A 238 -10.40 -12.34 -20.98
CA ASP A 238 -11.40 -13.39 -21.13
C ASP A 238 -12.39 -13.06 -22.25
N ALA A 239 -12.89 -11.82 -22.30
CA ALA A 239 -13.74 -11.37 -23.40
C ALA A 239 -13.05 -11.48 -24.78
N ALA A 240 -11.76 -11.13 -24.87
CA ALA A 240 -10.99 -11.28 -26.11
C ALA A 240 -10.79 -12.75 -26.51
N ASN A 241 -10.53 -13.63 -25.53
CA ASN A 241 -10.39 -15.07 -25.76
C ASN A 241 -11.72 -15.69 -26.21
N GLN A 242 -12.84 -15.28 -25.61
CA GLN A 242 -14.19 -15.73 -26.02
C GLN A 242 -14.49 -15.35 -27.47
N LEU A 243 -14.22 -14.10 -27.89
CA LEU A 243 -14.39 -13.67 -29.28
C LEU A 243 -13.51 -14.46 -30.25
N THR A 244 -12.26 -14.70 -29.87
CA THR A 244 -11.31 -15.49 -30.69
C THR A 244 -11.78 -16.94 -30.82
N THR A 245 -12.27 -17.53 -29.74
CA THR A 245 -12.77 -18.91 -29.70
C THR A 245 -14.03 -19.04 -30.56
N ALA A 246 -14.98 -18.10 -30.44
CA ALA A 246 -16.19 -18.07 -31.27
C ALA A 246 -15.86 -17.92 -32.77
N TYR A 247 -14.85 -17.10 -33.11
CA TYR A 247 -14.38 -16.98 -34.49
C TYR A 247 -13.76 -18.29 -35.01
N ILE A 248 -12.89 -18.94 -34.23
CA ILE A 248 -12.28 -20.22 -34.60
C ILE A 248 -13.34 -21.31 -34.79
N ASP A 249 -14.33 -21.34 -33.91
CA ASP A 249 -15.45 -22.30 -33.97
C ASP A 249 -16.30 -22.09 -35.24
N ASP A 250 -16.70 -20.84 -35.54
CA ASP A 250 -17.42 -20.50 -36.79
C ASP A 250 -16.63 -20.90 -38.06
N GLN A 251 -15.32 -20.62 -38.08
CA GLN A 251 -14.46 -21.01 -39.20
C GLN A 251 -14.33 -22.53 -39.34
N SER A 252 -14.24 -23.24 -38.22
CA SER A 252 -14.18 -24.70 -38.20
C SER A 252 -15.48 -25.31 -38.69
N TRP A 253 -16.61 -24.78 -38.24
CA TRP A 253 -17.95 -25.19 -38.69
C TRP A 253 -18.12 -24.98 -40.20
N LYS A 254 -17.74 -23.81 -40.72
CA LYS A 254 -17.79 -23.52 -42.17
C LYS A 254 -17.03 -24.54 -43.00
N LYS A 255 -15.80 -24.89 -42.62
CA LYS A 255 -14.99 -25.90 -43.33
C LYS A 255 -15.65 -27.27 -43.34
N VAL A 256 -16.22 -27.70 -42.21
CA VAL A 256 -16.95 -28.99 -42.12
C VAL A 256 -18.19 -28.95 -43.00
N THR A 257 -18.97 -27.87 -42.98
CA THR A 257 -20.17 -27.73 -43.82
C THR A 257 -19.85 -27.69 -45.30
N GLU A 258 -18.73 -27.08 -45.70
CA GLU A 258 -18.26 -27.06 -47.08
C GLU A 258 -17.80 -28.45 -47.53
N TRP A 259 -17.06 -29.17 -46.69
CA TRP A 259 -16.66 -30.55 -46.97
C TRP A 259 -17.86 -31.51 -47.09
N LEU A 260 -18.88 -31.35 -46.24
CA LEU A 260 -20.12 -32.11 -46.29
C LEU A 260 -21.09 -31.62 -47.38
N SER A 261 -20.81 -30.48 -48.02
CA SER A 261 -21.74 -29.91 -48.98
C SER A 261 -21.95 -30.88 -50.15
N PRO A 262 -23.21 -31.15 -50.54
CA PRO A 262 -23.47 -32.06 -51.65
C PRO A 262 -22.82 -31.49 -52.92
N ALA A 263 -22.21 -32.36 -53.73
CA ALA A 263 -21.67 -31.96 -55.02
C ALA A 263 -22.75 -31.24 -55.82
N ASN A 264 -22.38 -30.10 -56.43
CA ASN A 264 -23.33 -29.26 -57.15
C ASN A 264 -24.06 -30.08 -58.24
N VAL A 265 -25.31 -30.41 -57.95
CA VAL A 265 -26.14 -31.28 -58.80
C VAL A 265 -26.31 -30.65 -60.17
N ALA A 266 -26.42 -29.33 -60.27
CA ALA A 266 -26.55 -28.63 -61.54
C ALA A 266 -25.27 -28.71 -62.38
N THR A 267 -24.08 -28.62 -61.77
CA THR A 267 -22.82 -28.79 -62.48
C THR A 267 -22.67 -30.22 -62.99
N ASN A 268 -22.98 -31.21 -62.16
CA ASN A 268 -22.94 -32.62 -62.55
C ASN A 268 -23.97 -32.93 -63.65
N HIS A 269 -25.18 -32.39 -63.54
CA HIS A 269 -26.25 -32.54 -64.54
C HIS A 269 -25.89 -31.84 -65.86
N ASN A 270 -25.30 -30.65 -65.82
CA ASN A 270 -24.85 -29.94 -67.01
C ASN A 270 -23.69 -30.66 -67.71
N ALA A 271 -22.72 -31.19 -66.95
CA ALA A 271 -21.63 -31.99 -67.49
C ALA A 271 -22.15 -33.28 -68.15
N ALA A 272 -23.06 -34.00 -67.47
CA ALA A 272 -23.75 -35.16 -68.02
C ALA A 272 -24.52 -34.81 -69.30
N THR A 273 -25.22 -33.67 -69.31
CA THR A 273 -25.99 -33.20 -70.46
C THR A 273 -25.12 -32.86 -71.68
N LYS A 274 -23.90 -32.34 -71.47
CA LYS A 274 -22.94 -32.10 -72.56
C LYS A 274 -22.39 -33.38 -73.19
N LEU A 275 -22.44 -34.51 -72.48
CA LEU A 275 -22.03 -35.83 -73.00
C LEU A 275 -23.15 -36.51 -73.81
N ARG A 276 -24.30 -35.87 -74.01
CA ARG A 276 -25.37 -36.41 -74.86
C ARG A 276 -24.93 -36.48 -76.32
N HIS A 277 -25.14 -37.63 -76.95
CA HIS A 277 -25.15 -37.75 -78.40
C HIS A 277 -26.53 -37.32 -78.94
N GLY A 278 -26.55 -36.51 -80.00
CA GLY A 278 -27.73 -35.77 -80.49
C GLY A 278 -28.96 -36.61 -80.93
N HIS A 279 -28.86 -37.94 -80.90
CA HIS A 279 -29.95 -38.86 -81.29
C HIS A 279 -30.18 -40.01 -80.29
N SER A 280 -29.51 -39.99 -79.13
CA SER A 280 -29.69 -41.01 -78.10
C SER A 280 -30.90 -40.71 -77.22
N GLY A 281 -31.80 -41.69 -77.06
CA GLY A 281 -32.96 -41.60 -76.15
C GLY A 281 -34.24 -41.00 -76.73
N THR A 282 -34.28 -40.65 -78.03
CA THR A 282 -35.51 -40.22 -78.72
C THR A 282 -36.60 -41.28 -78.65
N TRP A 283 -36.25 -42.56 -78.77
CA TRP A 283 -37.18 -43.69 -78.63
C TRP A 283 -37.96 -43.68 -77.29
N PHE A 284 -37.34 -43.17 -76.22
CA PHE A 284 -37.97 -43.05 -74.90
C PHE A 284 -38.79 -41.76 -74.80
N LEU A 285 -38.24 -40.63 -75.27
CA LEU A 285 -38.95 -39.34 -75.26
C LEU A 285 -40.21 -39.36 -76.14
N GLU A 286 -40.21 -40.13 -77.21
CA GLU A 286 -41.35 -40.33 -78.11
C GLU A 286 -42.28 -41.46 -77.64
N SER A 287 -41.92 -42.18 -76.58
CA SER A 287 -42.76 -43.26 -76.06
C SER A 287 -44.06 -42.70 -75.48
N GLU A 288 -45.15 -43.43 -75.70
CA GLU A 288 -46.48 -43.07 -75.18
C GLU A 288 -46.49 -42.97 -73.65
N ALA A 289 -45.70 -43.80 -72.97
CA ALA A 289 -45.53 -43.77 -71.52
C ALA A 289 -44.92 -42.43 -71.03
N PHE A 290 -43.90 -41.92 -71.73
CA PHE A 290 -43.28 -40.63 -71.39
C PHE A 290 -44.20 -39.45 -71.72
N GLN A 291 -44.87 -39.48 -72.88
CA GLN A 291 -45.77 -38.41 -73.30
C GLN A 291 -47.03 -38.31 -72.43
N THR A 292 -47.54 -39.44 -71.96
CA THR A 292 -48.65 -39.48 -70.99
C THR A 292 -48.21 -38.90 -69.64
N TRP A 293 -47.06 -39.34 -69.13
CA TRP A 293 -46.47 -38.80 -67.91
C TRP A 293 -46.22 -37.28 -67.97
N LEU A 294 -45.75 -36.77 -69.11
CA LEU A 294 -45.47 -35.34 -69.29
C LEU A 294 -46.72 -34.45 -69.25
N LYS A 295 -47.89 -35.01 -69.60
CA LYS A 295 -49.16 -34.26 -69.69
C LYS A 295 -49.97 -34.29 -68.40
N ASP A 296 -49.79 -35.31 -67.55
CA ASP A 296 -50.52 -35.46 -66.30
C ASP A 296 -49.82 -34.77 -65.13
N ASP A 297 -50.55 -33.92 -64.41
CA ASP A 297 -50.10 -33.37 -63.14
C ASP A 297 -50.06 -34.48 -62.06
N ASN A 298 -48.99 -34.54 -61.27
CA ASN A 298 -48.73 -35.56 -60.22
C ASN A 298 -48.50 -37.02 -60.68
N ALA A 299 -48.02 -37.25 -61.90
CA ALA A 299 -47.64 -38.60 -62.36
C ALA A 299 -46.19 -38.99 -61.99
N PHE A 300 -45.93 -40.29 -61.79
CA PHE A 300 -44.59 -40.86 -61.55
C PHE A 300 -44.20 -41.80 -62.69
N LEU A 301 -42.96 -41.67 -63.18
CA LEU A 301 -42.41 -42.55 -64.21
C LEU A 301 -41.15 -43.27 -63.69
N TRP A 302 -41.19 -44.60 -63.70
CA TRP A 302 -40.10 -45.45 -63.25
C TRP A 302 -39.27 -45.90 -64.44
N LEU A 303 -37.98 -45.55 -64.45
CA LEU A 303 -37.05 -45.90 -65.52
C LEU A 303 -36.03 -46.92 -65.02
N HIS A 304 -36.19 -48.19 -65.42
CA HIS A 304 -35.24 -49.25 -65.12
C HIS A 304 -34.18 -49.36 -66.23
N ALA A 305 -32.90 -49.24 -65.87
CA ALA A 305 -31.80 -49.59 -66.78
C ALA A 305 -30.60 -50.13 -66.00
N ILE A 306 -29.68 -50.81 -66.68
CA ILE A 306 -28.44 -51.28 -66.06
C ILE A 306 -27.56 -50.11 -65.57
N PRO A 307 -26.75 -50.30 -64.51
CA PRO A 307 -25.78 -49.29 -64.06
C PRO A 307 -24.87 -48.87 -65.23
N GLY A 308 -24.68 -47.56 -65.43
CA GLY A 308 -23.87 -47.03 -66.54
C GLY A 308 -24.61 -46.81 -67.87
N ALA A 309 -25.90 -47.16 -67.99
CA ALA A 309 -26.69 -46.94 -69.22
C ALA A 309 -27.04 -45.48 -69.54
N GLY A 310 -26.51 -44.50 -68.80
CA GLY A 310 -26.71 -43.07 -69.07
C GLY A 310 -28.07 -42.50 -68.63
N LYS A 311 -28.79 -43.10 -67.67
CA LYS A 311 -30.10 -42.59 -67.18
C LYS A 311 -30.07 -41.11 -66.79
N THR A 312 -29.02 -40.67 -66.07
CA THR A 312 -28.83 -39.26 -65.65
C THR A 312 -28.51 -38.32 -66.82
N ILE A 313 -28.00 -38.86 -67.93
CA ILE A 313 -27.61 -38.10 -69.13
C ILE A 313 -28.84 -37.75 -69.98
N HIS A 314 -30.02 -38.35 -69.83
CA HIS A 314 -31.13 -38.16 -70.77
C HIS A 314 -32.23 -37.15 -70.34
N GLY A 315 -32.29 -36.68 -69.08
CA GLY A 315 -33.37 -35.79 -68.59
C GLY A 315 -33.22 -34.32 -69.01
N GLN A 316 -34.18 -33.70 -69.70
CA GLN A 316 -34.05 -32.34 -70.26
C GLN A 316 -33.90 -31.19 -69.22
N PRO A 317 -33.33 -30.02 -69.61
CA PRO A 317 -32.95 -28.94 -68.67
C PRO A 317 -34.09 -28.22 -67.94
N ASN A 318 -35.35 -28.38 -68.37
CA ASN A 318 -36.49 -27.62 -67.84
C ASN A 318 -37.52 -28.46 -67.07
N THR A 319 -37.21 -29.71 -66.72
CA THR A 319 -38.09 -30.55 -65.90
C THR A 319 -37.66 -30.49 -64.44
N LEU A 320 -37.96 -29.39 -63.76
CA LEU A 320 -38.05 -29.37 -62.29
C LEU A 320 -39.32 -30.13 -61.88
N ALA A 321 -39.27 -31.45 -61.94
CA ALA A 321 -40.26 -32.31 -61.31
C ALA A 321 -39.54 -33.47 -60.63
N TYR A 322 -39.65 -33.49 -59.30
CA TYR A 322 -39.00 -34.39 -58.35
C TYR A 322 -39.42 -35.88 -58.46
N ASN A 323 -39.94 -36.34 -59.60
CA ASN A 323 -40.67 -37.61 -59.73
C ASN A 323 -40.15 -38.52 -60.86
N VAL A 324 -38.84 -38.48 -61.15
CA VAL A 324 -38.16 -39.55 -61.90
C VAL A 324 -37.10 -40.17 -60.99
N ILE A 325 -37.42 -41.30 -60.38
CA ILE A 325 -36.47 -42.08 -59.58
C ILE A 325 -35.67 -42.96 -60.55
N ALA A 326 -34.40 -42.64 -60.72
CA ALA A 326 -33.45 -43.48 -61.46
C ALA A 326 -32.55 -44.22 -60.46
N LEU A 327 -32.71 -45.54 -60.36
CA LEU A 327 -31.76 -46.48 -59.75
C LEU A 327 -30.98 -47.16 -60.86
#